data_AF-A0A7R9FPE3-F1
#
_entry.id   AF-A0A7R9FPE3-F1
#
_cell.length_a   1.000
_cell.length_b   1.000
_cell.length_c   1.000
_cell.angle_alpha   90.00
_cell.angle_beta   90.00
_cell.angle_gamma   90.00
#
_symmetry.space_group_name_H-M   'P 1'
#
loop_
_entity.id
_entity.type
_entity.pdbx_description
1 polymer ?
#
loop_
_entity_poly.entity_id
_entity_poly.type
_entity_poly.pdbx_seq_one_letter_code
_entity_poly.pdbx_strand_id
1 'polypeptide(L)'
;MEMKIPEEELFPTLLTPRIVSKDLGPPDGTGTHTKPVGSFSLFDGVKWGRLFQLLEEPAAPGGQVFTIGVLFVVAQVAGWLIHFLHLPPLLGMLIAGVTLRNIGFINISGGQVALVIILIRAGLELDPAALRKLKGMVFRLAIVPSLVEIASIAVLTHYLLDLPWIWGFLLGSVLAAVSPAVVIPCLFSLAARGYGTDKGIPTLIVAAASFDDIIAISLFGILISVIFSTGSLTVQIIRGPAGLILGMVFGILWGLMARHIPTHSDPWVIGSRTILIGGGGLMAVLGSEAISFDGAGPLGCIVAAFVASCGWRNQGWGEKHNPVADNFALIWTFFQPILFSLIGTEINIFMLEGHTVGLGLVCLVLALLMKMLLSIMAAMGGGLSWKEKLFVSMAWFPKATVQAALGPIALDLARNLDAKDSFVFADKVLIVAVLAIVITAPLGALVITLFGPRLLNKTPTSLP
;
A
#
# COMPACT_ATOMS: atom_id res chain seq x y z
N MET A 1 57.60 -43.17 19.26
CA MET A 1 58.35 -42.75 18.06
C MET A 1 57.30 -42.39 17.03
N GLU A 2 57.26 -41.12 16.66
CA GLU A 2 56.28 -40.51 15.77
C GLU A 2 56.22 -41.21 14.41
N MET A 3 55.01 -41.34 13.85
CA MET A 3 54.82 -41.27 12.40
C MET A 3 53.45 -40.67 12.10
N LYS A 4 53.49 -39.57 11.36
CA LYS A 4 52.42 -38.69 10.89
C LYS A 4 52.01 -39.20 9.49
N ILE A 5 50.72 -39.26 9.12
CA ILE A 5 49.90 -38.40 8.20
C ILE A 5 49.05 -39.42 7.36
N PRO A 6 47.87 -39.16 6.72
CA PRO A 6 46.88 -38.06 6.75
C PRO A 6 45.42 -38.48 7.04
N GLU A 7 44.60 -37.52 7.49
CA GLU A 7 43.13 -37.55 7.37
C GLU A 7 42.71 -37.04 5.98
N GLU A 8 42.45 -37.95 5.05
CA GLU A 8 41.75 -37.67 3.80
C GLU A 8 41.07 -38.96 3.34
N GLU A 9 39.81 -39.17 3.75
CA GLU A 9 38.79 -39.98 3.08
C GLU A 9 37.55 -40.15 3.98
N LEU A 10 36.70 -39.12 4.05
CA LEU A 10 35.26 -39.33 4.18
C LEU A 10 34.53 -38.11 3.63
N PHE A 11 33.79 -38.32 2.52
CA PHE A 11 32.92 -37.41 1.77
C PHE A 11 33.54 -36.48 0.70
N PRO A 12 33.38 -36.86 -0.59
CA PRO A 12 33.20 -35.89 -1.66
C PRO A 12 32.04 -36.28 -2.59
N THR A 13 30.83 -35.77 -2.35
CA THR A 13 29.82 -35.53 -3.41
C THR A 13 28.64 -34.80 -2.80
N LEU A 14 28.68 -33.45 -2.84
CA LEU A 14 27.55 -32.51 -2.78
C LEU A 14 28.13 -31.18 -2.30
N LEU A 15 28.66 -30.38 -3.23
CA LEU A 15 28.79 -28.92 -3.17
C LEU A 15 29.73 -28.47 -4.29
N THR A 16 29.20 -28.38 -5.50
CA THR A 16 29.68 -27.43 -6.53
C THR A 16 28.60 -27.32 -7.61
N PRO A 17 27.87 -26.21 -7.74
CA PRO A 17 27.32 -25.84 -9.03
C PRO A 17 28.44 -25.21 -9.84
N ARG A 18 28.95 -25.96 -10.83
CA ARG A 18 29.68 -25.40 -11.98
C ARG A 18 28.76 -24.40 -12.68
N ILE A 19 29.03 -23.12 -12.55
CA ILE A 19 28.49 -22.11 -13.47
C ILE A 19 29.31 -22.23 -14.75
N VAL A 20 28.74 -22.89 -15.75
CA VAL A 20 29.23 -22.88 -17.12
C VAL A 20 28.94 -21.50 -17.68
N SER A 21 29.99 -20.69 -17.84
CA SER A 21 29.99 -19.57 -18.76
C SER A 21 30.05 -20.10 -20.19
N LYS A 22 28.95 -19.96 -20.94
CA LYS A 22 28.97 -19.87 -22.41
C LYS A 22 27.65 -19.32 -22.94
N ASP A 23 27.79 -18.20 -23.65
CA ASP A 23 26.93 -17.70 -24.73
C ASP A 23 25.46 -17.40 -24.40
N LEU A 24 25.22 -16.22 -23.81
CA LEU A 24 23.96 -15.50 -23.96
C LEU A 24 24.22 -14.27 -24.85
N GLY A 25 23.67 -14.31 -26.07
CA GLY A 25 23.58 -13.16 -26.97
C GLY A 25 22.74 -12.02 -26.37
N PRO A 26 22.61 -10.90 -27.09
CA PRO A 26 22.01 -9.68 -26.54
C PRO A 26 20.56 -9.93 -26.10
N PRO A 27 20.09 -9.26 -25.04
CA PRO A 27 18.71 -9.42 -24.57
C PRO A 27 17.77 -8.76 -25.57
N ASP A 28 17.10 -9.58 -26.38
CA ASP A 28 15.99 -9.13 -27.20
C ASP A 28 14.91 -8.52 -26.31
N GLY A 29 14.66 -7.23 -26.53
CA GLY A 29 13.53 -6.53 -25.97
C GLY A 29 12.25 -7.05 -26.61
N THR A 30 11.40 -7.72 -25.83
CA THR A 30 9.94 -7.80 -25.99
C THR A 30 9.38 -8.74 -24.93
N GLY A 31 8.33 -8.31 -24.24
CA GLY A 31 7.51 -9.19 -23.41
C GLY A 31 7.86 -9.20 -21.92
N THR A 32 7.39 -8.19 -21.19
CA THR A 32 7.01 -8.38 -19.78
C THR A 32 5.86 -9.38 -19.74
N HIS A 33 6.18 -10.66 -19.75
CA HIS A 33 5.26 -11.71 -19.33
C HIS A 33 5.01 -11.50 -17.83
N THR A 34 3.96 -10.77 -17.50
CA THR A 34 3.23 -11.01 -16.25
C THR A 34 2.68 -12.42 -16.36
N LYS A 35 3.45 -13.40 -15.86
CA LYS A 35 2.97 -14.78 -15.74
C LYS A 35 1.63 -14.73 -15.01
N PRO A 36 0.61 -15.47 -15.46
CA PRO A 36 -0.67 -15.51 -14.78
C PRO A 36 -0.43 -16.00 -13.36
N VAL A 37 -0.69 -15.12 -12.39
CA VAL A 37 -0.73 -15.47 -10.98
C VAL A 37 -1.89 -16.45 -10.83
N GLY A 38 -1.57 -17.71 -10.57
CA GLY A 38 -2.56 -18.77 -10.33
C GLY A 38 -2.39 -20.00 -11.22
N SER A 39 -1.35 -20.79 -10.97
CA SER A 39 -1.51 -22.25 -11.05
C SER A 39 -1.45 -22.74 -9.61
N PHE A 40 -2.61 -22.89 -8.98
CA PHE A 40 -2.74 -23.57 -7.70
C PHE A 40 -2.23 -24.99 -7.93
N SER A 41 -1.02 -25.28 -7.48
CA SER A 41 -0.39 -26.56 -7.73
C SER A 41 -0.73 -27.52 -6.60
N LEU A 42 -0.79 -28.83 -6.89
CA LEU A 42 -0.83 -29.89 -5.87
C LEU A 42 0.16 -29.67 -4.71
N PHE A 43 1.26 -28.96 -4.96
CA PHE A 43 2.25 -28.54 -3.96
C PHE A 43 1.71 -27.65 -2.83
N ASP A 44 0.68 -26.84 -3.06
CA ASP A 44 0.15 -25.94 -2.02
C ASP A 44 -0.74 -26.70 -1.01
N GLY A 45 -1.42 -27.76 -1.46
CA GLY A 45 -2.09 -28.72 -0.58
C GLY A 45 -1.12 -29.54 0.28
N VAL A 46 0.03 -29.93 -0.28
CA VAL A 46 1.09 -30.66 0.46
C VAL A 46 1.74 -29.78 1.54
N LYS A 47 1.95 -28.48 1.27
CA LYS A 47 2.44 -27.52 2.26
C LYS A 47 1.44 -27.30 3.39
N TRP A 48 0.14 -27.23 3.07
CA TRP A 48 -0.93 -27.16 4.07
C TRP A 48 -0.99 -28.41 4.95
N GLY A 49 -0.80 -29.59 4.37
CA GLY A 49 -0.68 -30.85 5.11
C GLY A 49 0.50 -30.87 6.11
N ARG A 50 1.65 -30.26 5.75
CA ARG A 50 2.77 -30.08 6.70
C ARG A 50 2.48 -29.05 7.78
N LEU A 51 1.77 -27.97 7.46
CA LEU A 51 1.36 -26.95 8.43
C LEU A 51 0.39 -27.52 9.47
N PHE A 52 -0.54 -28.37 9.03
CA PHE A 52 -1.47 -29.13 9.87
C PHE A 52 -0.74 -30.07 10.84
N GLN A 53 0.35 -30.70 10.40
CA GLN A 53 1.20 -31.55 11.24
C GLN A 53 2.06 -30.78 12.25
N LEU A 54 2.32 -29.49 12.03
CA LEU A 54 3.21 -28.66 12.88
C LEU A 54 2.46 -27.80 13.90
N LEU A 55 1.22 -27.41 13.60
CA LEU A 55 0.45 -26.45 14.39
C LEU A 55 -0.81 -27.05 15.04
N GLU A 56 -1.09 -28.35 14.86
CA GLU A 56 -2.17 -29.12 15.50
C GLU A 56 -3.49 -28.34 15.73
N GLU A 57 -3.71 -27.69 16.88
CA GLU A 57 -4.97 -27.01 17.22
C GLU A 57 -5.29 -25.75 16.38
N PRO A 58 -4.42 -24.73 16.22
CA PRO A 58 -4.70 -23.57 15.37
C PRO A 58 -4.89 -23.86 13.88
N ALA A 59 -4.39 -24.99 13.37
CA ALA A 59 -4.54 -25.42 11.98
C ALA A 59 -5.72 -26.38 11.74
N ALA A 60 -6.40 -26.84 12.79
CA ALA A 60 -7.60 -27.66 12.71
C ALA A 60 -8.80 -26.87 12.14
N PRO A 61 -9.82 -27.53 11.56
CA PRO A 61 -11.05 -26.86 11.14
C PRO A 61 -11.70 -26.09 12.30
N GLY A 62 -11.76 -24.75 12.18
CA GLY A 62 -12.22 -23.84 13.24
C GLY A 62 -11.11 -23.07 13.97
N GLY A 63 -9.83 -23.43 13.76
CA GLY A 63 -8.68 -22.67 14.26
C GLY A 63 -8.41 -21.39 13.48
N GLN A 64 -7.77 -20.40 14.10
CA GLN A 64 -7.50 -19.09 13.47
C GLN A 64 -6.64 -19.21 12.20
N VAL A 65 -5.64 -20.10 12.19
CA VAL A 65 -4.76 -20.30 11.03
C VAL A 65 -5.52 -20.96 9.89
N PHE A 66 -6.39 -21.92 10.20
CA PHE A 66 -7.28 -22.54 9.21
C PHE A 66 -8.19 -21.50 8.56
N THR A 67 -8.79 -20.63 9.36
CA THR A 67 -9.67 -19.56 8.88
C THR A 67 -8.95 -18.58 7.96
N ILE A 68 -7.73 -18.16 8.31
CA ILE A 68 -6.89 -17.30 7.44
C ILE A 68 -6.50 -18.04 6.15
N GLY A 69 -6.22 -19.34 6.22
CA GLY A 69 -5.92 -20.15 5.05
C GLY A 69 -7.10 -20.25 4.07
N VAL A 70 -8.30 -20.55 4.57
CA VAL A 70 -9.53 -20.56 3.76
C VAL A 70 -9.77 -19.19 3.14
N LEU A 71 -9.67 -18.14 3.96
CA LEU A 71 -9.84 -16.76 3.53
C LEU A 71 -8.84 -16.39 2.41
N PHE A 72 -7.57 -16.79 2.52
CA PHE A 72 -6.57 -16.59 1.47
C PHE A 72 -6.95 -17.29 0.16
N VAL A 73 -7.35 -18.56 0.21
CA VAL A 73 -7.71 -19.33 -0.98
C VAL A 73 -8.94 -18.76 -1.67
N VAL A 74 -10.00 -18.47 -0.91
CA VAL A 74 -11.24 -17.90 -1.44
C VAL A 74 -10.97 -16.51 -2.02
N ALA A 75 -10.17 -15.68 -1.36
CA ALA A 75 -9.77 -14.36 -1.86
C ALA A 75 -8.98 -14.44 -3.17
N GLN A 76 -8.07 -15.40 -3.31
CA GLN A 76 -7.31 -15.63 -4.54
C GLN A 76 -8.22 -16.06 -5.69
N VAL A 77 -9.13 -17.01 -5.45
CA VAL A 77 -10.09 -17.46 -6.47
C VAL A 77 -11.01 -16.31 -6.88
N ALA A 78 -11.57 -15.57 -5.92
CA ALA A 78 -12.43 -14.43 -6.21
C ALA A 78 -11.69 -13.32 -6.95
N GLY A 79 -10.45 -13.00 -6.57
CA GLY A 79 -9.61 -12.05 -7.28
C GLY A 79 -9.31 -12.47 -8.72
N TRP A 80 -9.04 -13.76 -8.95
CA TRP A 80 -8.84 -14.33 -10.27
C TRP A 80 -10.12 -14.28 -11.14
N LEU A 81 -11.29 -14.58 -10.55
CA LEU A 81 -12.58 -14.47 -11.24
C LEU A 81 -12.88 -13.02 -11.66
N ILE A 82 -12.67 -12.06 -10.76
CA ILE A 82 -12.87 -10.62 -11.07
C ILE A 82 -11.88 -10.12 -12.12
N HIS A 83 -10.66 -10.68 -12.15
CA HIS A 83 -9.68 -10.35 -13.19
C HIS A 83 -10.17 -10.69 -14.61
N PHE A 84 -10.95 -11.77 -14.80
CA PHE A 84 -11.57 -12.06 -16.11
C PHE A 84 -12.55 -10.98 -16.57
N LEU A 85 -13.15 -10.25 -15.64
CA LEU A 85 -14.04 -9.13 -15.94
C LEU A 85 -13.26 -7.84 -16.26
N HIS A 86 -11.93 -7.91 -16.39
CA HIS A 86 -11.03 -6.75 -16.59
C HIS A 86 -11.08 -5.72 -15.45
N LEU A 87 -11.48 -6.16 -14.25
CA LEU A 87 -11.53 -5.35 -13.04
C LEU A 87 -10.34 -5.66 -12.13
N PRO A 88 -9.94 -4.72 -11.23
CA PRO A 88 -8.84 -4.95 -10.30
C PRO A 88 -9.10 -6.19 -9.40
N PRO A 89 -8.15 -7.14 -9.28
CA PRO A 89 -8.31 -8.35 -8.46
C PRO A 89 -8.63 -8.07 -6.99
N LEU A 90 -8.18 -6.92 -6.47
CA LEU A 90 -8.45 -6.44 -5.12
C LEU A 90 -9.94 -6.42 -4.75
N LEU A 91 -10.81 -6.12 -5.73
CA LEU A 91 -12.26 -6.10 -5.55
C LEU A 91 -12.80 -7.50 -5.25
N GLY A 92 -12.31 -8.53 -5.94
CA GLY A 92 -12.69 -9.91 -5.68
C GLY A 92 -12.24 -10.39 -4.30
N MET A 93 -11.02 -10.01 -3.89
CA MET A 93 -10.49 -10.32 -2.56
C MET A 93 -11.35 -9.69 -1.44
N LEU A 94 -11.80 -8.43 -1.62
CA LEU A 94 -12.70 -7.75 -0.69
C LEU A 94 -14.07 -8.45 -0.62
N ILE A 95 -14.69 -8.73 -1.77
CA ILE A 95 -16.00 -9.40 -1.86
C ILE A 95 -15.96 -10.79 -1.19
N ALA A 96 -14.87 -11.53 -1.35
CA ALA A 96 -14.66 -12.79 -0.65
C ALA A 96 -14.75 -12.63 0.87
N GLY A 97 -14.06 -11.63 1.43
CA GLY A 97 -14.12 -11.32 2.84
C GLY A 97 -15.52 -10.96 3.33
N VAL A 98 -16.22 -10.07 2.61
CA VAL A 98 -17.60 -9.69 2.91
C VAL A 98 -18.49 -10.93 2.94
N THR A 99 -18.39 -11.79 1.92
CA THR A 99 -19.20 -13.00 1.83
C THR A 99 -18.93 -13.92 3.02
N LEU A 100 -17.66 -14.19 3.34
CA LEU A 100 -17.26 -15.07 4.45
C LEU A 100 -17.70 -14.55 5.82
N ARG A 101 -17.72 -13.23 6.03
CA ARG A 101 -18.26 -12.62 7.26
C ARG A 101 -19.76 -12.80 7.38
N ASN A 102 -20.50 -12.53 6.31
CA ASN A 102 -21.96 -12.49 6.36
C ASN A 102 -22.58 -13.91 6.41
N ILE A 103 -21.83 -14.96 6.07
CA ILE A 103 -22.20 -16.37 6.33
C ILE A 103 -21.80 -16.86 7.74
N GLY A 104 -21.18 -16.01 8.57
CA GLY A 104 -20.81 -16.32 9.95
C GLY A 104 -19.51 -17.12 10.13
N PHE A 105 -18.66 -17.20 9.10
CA PHE A 105 -17.46 -18.05 9.13
C PHE A 105 -16.26 -17.40 9.83
N ILE A 106 -16.18 -16.06 9.91
CA ILE A 106 -14.96 -15.35 10.34
C ILE A 106 -15.23 -14.12 11.23
N ASN A 107 -14.48 -14.01 12.33
CA ASN A 107 -14.35 -12.81 13.15
C ASN A 107 -12.89 -12.67 13.63
N ILE A 108 -11.98 -12.30 12.74
CA ILE A 108 -10.55 -12.14 13.06
C ILE A 108 -10.12 -10.75 12.58
N SER A 109 -9.49 -9.99 13.47
CA SER A 109 -8.79 -8.75 13.16
C SER A 109 -7.27 -9.02 13.07
N GLY A 110 -6.57 -8.38 12.12
CA GLY A 110 -5.12 -8.57 11.96
C GLY A 110 -4.54 -7.95 10.69
N GLY A 111 -4.07 -6.70 10.77
CA GLY A 111 -3.57 -5.95 9.60
C GLY A 111 -2.18 -5.31 9.73
N GLN A 112 -1.57 -5.31 10.92
CA GLN A 112 -0.36 -4.52 11.19
C GLN A 112 0.85 -4.91 10.32
N VAL A 113 1.07 -6.20 10.06
CA VAL A 113 2.17 -6.67 9.18
C VAL A 113 1.95 -6.25 7.73
N ALA A 114 0.71 -6.35 7.25
CA ALA A 114 0.37 -5.93 5.89
C ALA A 114 0.49 -4.40 5.71
N LEU A 115 0.14 -3.62 6.72
CA LEU A 115 0.37 -2.17 6.76
C LEU A 115 1.87 -1.85 6.62
N VAL A 116 2.75 -2.50 7.39
CA VAL A 116 4.21 -2.31 7.29
C VAL A 116 4.71 -2.60 5.87
N ILE A 117 4.27 -3.70 5.26
CA ILE A 117 4.68 -4.07 3.89
C ILE A 117 4.25 -2.98 2.88
N ILE A 118 3.04 -2.44 2.98
CA ILE A 118 2.56 -1.35 2.11
C ILE A 118 3.43 -0.10 2.26
N LEU A 119 3.73 0.29 3.50
CA LEU A 119 4.50 1.49 3.81
C LEU A 119 5.94 1.40 3.29
N ILE A 120 6.58 0.23 3.46
CA ILE A 120 7.92 -0.01 2.92
C ILE A 120 7.90 0.09 1.39
N ARG A 121 6.93 -0.55 0.73
CA ARG A 121 6.80 -0.50 -0.73
C ARG A 121 6.64 0.92 -1.23
N ALA A 122 5.77 1.71 -0.60
CA ALA A 122 5.60 3.12 -0.93
C ALA A 122 6.93 3.88 -0.85
N GLY A 123 7.72 3.67 0.20
CA GLY A 123 9.05 4.28 0.34
C GLY A 123 10.06 3.82 -0.71
N LEU A 124 10.08 2.54 -1.07
CA LEU A 124 11.01 1.97 -2.06
C LEU A 124 10.69 2.43 -3.50
N GLU A 125 9.42 2.62 -3.82
CA GLU A 125 8.91 3.00 -5.15
C GLU A 125 9.07 4.49 -5.46
N LEU A 126 9.29 5.33 -4.45
CA LEU A 126 9.57 6.76 -4.63
C LEU A 126 10.83 7.02 -5.48
N ASP A 127 10.70 7.90 -6.48
CA ASP A 127 11.77 8.33 -7.38
C ASP A 127 12.37 9.70 -6.93
N PRO A 128 13.61 9.73 -6.40
CA PRO A 128 14.25 10.96 -5.93
C PRO A 128 14.54 11.98 -7.05
N ALA A 129 14.78 11.50 -8.27
CA ALA A 129 15.07 12.35 -9.41
C ALA A 129 13.79 13.07 -9.88
N ALA A 130 12.67 12.35 -9.95
CA ALA A 130 11.36 12.95 -10.21
C ALA A 130 10.99 14.00 -9.17
N LEU A 131 11.21 13.71 -7.88
CA LEU A 131 10.94 14.65 -6.79
C LEU A 131 11.76 15.93 -6.90
N ARG A 132 13.05 15.82 -7.26
CA ARG A 132 13.92 16.98 -7.44
C ARG A 132 13.55 17.81 -8.68
N LYS A 133 13.21 17.14 -9.78
CA LYS A 133 12.91 17.77 -11.09
C LYS A 133 11.53 18.44 -11.12
N LEU A 134 10.54 17.88 -10.44
CA LEU A 134 9.15 18.32 -10.51
C LEU A 134 8.65 18.97 -9.21
N LYS A 135 9.54 19.28 -8.26
CA LYS A 135 9.23 19.79 -6.91
C LYS A 135 8.03 20.74 -6.86
N GLY A 136 8.03 21.80 -7.67
CA GLY A 136 6.97 22.82 -7.62
C GLY A 136 5.59 22.31 -8.05
N MET A 137 5.50 21.42 -9.04
CA MET A 137 4.22 20.85 -9.50
C MET A 137 3.79 19.67 -8.63
N VAL A 138 4.71 18.77 -8.29
CA VAL A 138 4.44 17.61 -7.42
C VAL A 138 3.91 18.07 -6.06
N PHE A 139 4.53 19.07 -5.44
CA PHE A 139 4.05 19.59 -4.15
C PHE A 139 2.66 20.23 -4.24
N ARG A 140 2.40 21.02 -5.29
CA ARG A 140 1.08 21.65 -5.49
C ARG A 140 0.01 20.59 -5.74
N LEU A 141 0.30 19.61 -6.59
CA LEU A 141 -0.61 18.52 -6.94
C LEU A 141 -0.84 17.56 -5.77
N ALA A 142 0.17 17.34 -4.92
CA ALA A 142 0.04 16.52 -3.72
C ALA A 142 -0.76 17.20 -2.61
N ILE A 143 -0.43 18.45 -2.28
CA ILE A 143 -0.97 19.10 -1.08
C ILE A 143 -2.35 19.70 -1.33
N VAL A 144 -2.53 20.48 -2.40
CA VAL A 144 -3.72 21.33 -2.57
C VAL A 144 -5.00 20.49 -2.75
N PRO A 145 -5.06 19.53 -3.70
CA PRO A 145 -6.26 18.71 -3.89
C PRO A 145 -6.57 17.84 -2.66
N SER A 146 -5.53 17.33 -2.01
CA SER A 146 -5.65 16.48 -0.82
C SER A 146 -6.27 17.24 0.35
N LEU A 147 -5.73 18.41 0.72
CA LEU A 147 -6.28 19.23 1.79
C LEU A 147 -7.73 19.65 1.52
N VAL A 148 -8.06 19.97 0.26
CA VAL A 148 -9.43 20.33 -0.12
C VAL A 148 -10.35 19.13 -0.03
N GLU A 149 -9.92 17.94 -0.44
CA GLU A 149 -10.70 16.71 -0.27
C GLU A 149 -10.95 16.41 1.21
N ILE A 150 -9.92 16.50 2.05
CA ILE A 150 -10.02 16.31 3.51
C ILE A 150 -11.03 17.29 4.11
N ALA A 151 -10.91 18.58 3.79
CA ALA A 151 -11.83 19.60 4.27
C ALA A 151 -13.26 19.38 3.75
N SER A 152 -13.40 19.03 2.47
CA SER A 152 -14.70 18.74 1.86
C SER A 152 -15.39 17.57 2.54
N ILE A 153 -14.67 16.48 2.79
CA ILE A 153 -15.18 15.30 3.49
C ILE A 153 -15.55 15.65 4.93
N ALA A 154 -14.69 16.39 5.64
CA ALA A 154 -14.96 16.79 7.02
C ALA A 154 -16.26 17.62 7.11
N VAL A 155 -16.43 18.60 6.24
CA VAL A 155 -17.64 19.44 6.17
C VAL A 155 -18.86 18.59 5.79
N LEU A 156 -18.78 17.82 4.70
CA LEU A 156 -19.91 17.04 4.20
C LEU A 156 -20.37 15.99 5.22
N THR A 157 -19.44 15.28 5.84
CA THR A 157 -19.77 14.21 6.80
C THR A 157 -20.19 14.75 8.16
N HIS A 158 -19.75 15.96 8.54
CA HIS A 158 -20.29 16.64 9.72
C HIS A 158 -21.78 16.96 9.56
N TYR A 159 -22.17 17.51 8.40
CA TYR A 159 -23.55 17.93 8.17
C TYR A 159 -24.48 16.83 7.66
N LEU A 160 -23.97 15.80 6.96
CA LEU A 160 -24.79 14.72 6.39
C LEU A 160 -24.77 13.45 7.24
N LEU A 161 -23.69 13.15 7.95
CA LEU A 161 -23.54 11.92 8.73
C LEU A 161 -23.47 12.17 10.24
N ASP A 162 -23.69 13.42 10.68
CA ASP A 162 -23.61 13.83 12.08
C ASP A 162 -22.28 13.43 12.76
N LEU A 163 -21.19 13.39 11.99
CA LEU A 163 -19.85 13.11 12.54
C LEU A 163 -19.32 14.35 13.26
N PRO A 164 -18.73 14.23 14.46
CA PRO A 164 -17.97 15.34 15.04
C PRO A 164 -16.82 15.76 14.11
N TRP A 165 -16.43 17.03 14.13
CA TRP A 165 -15.39 17.58 13.24
C TRP A 165 -14.12 16.72 13.20
N ILE A 166 -13.63 16.26 14.37
CA ILE A 166 -12.42 15.44 14.45
C ILE A 166 -12.55 14.11 13.69
N TRP A 167 -13.73 13.48 13.74
CA TRP A 167 -14.05 12.26 13.00
C TRP A 167 -14.24 12.51 11.51
N GLY A 168 -14.81 13.67 11.15
CA GLY A 168 -14.88 14.11 9.76
C GLY A 168 -13.49 14.34 9.15
N PHE A 169 -12.58 14.98 9.88
CA PHE A 169 -11.18 15.13 9.47
C PHE A 169 -10.44 13.79 9.43
N LEU A 170 -10.71 12.89 10.39
CA LEU A 170 -10.15 11.54 10.38
C LEU A 170 -10.57 10.80 9.11
N LEU A 171 -11.87 10.76 8.80
CA LEU A 171 -12.38 10.16 7.57
C LEU A 171 -11.83 10.84 6.32
N GLY A 172 -11.73 12.16 6.33
CA GLY A 172 -11.08 12.93 5.28
C GLY A 172 -9.64 12.47 5.04
N SER A 173 -8.84 12.29 6.11
CA SER A 173 -7.46 11.79 6.00
C SER A 173 -7.38 10.36 5.44
N VAL A 174 -8.32 9.49 5.79
CA VAL A 174 -8.40 8.12 5.25
C VAL A 174 -8.71 8.15 3.75
N LEU A 175 -9.66 9.00 3.34
CA LEU A 175 -10.10 9.10 1.96
C LEU A 175 -9.15 9.92 1.08
N ALA A 176 -8.37 10.85 1.61
CA ALA A 176 -7.51 11.70 0.80
C ALA A 176 -6.51 10.92 -0.06
N ALA A 177 -5.94 9.86 0.52
CA ALA A 177 -4.94 9.02 -0.11
C ALA A 177 -5.43 8.37 -1.41
N VAL A 178 -4.60 8.44 -2.44
CA VAL A 178 -4.81 7.73 -3.72
C VAL A 178 -4.28 6.31 -3.58
N SER A 179 -4.72 5.35 -4.40
CA SER A 179 -4.16 3.99 -4.35
C SER A 179 -3.15 3.71 -5.46
N PRO A 180 -1.84 3.65 -5.15
CA PRO A 180 -0.80 3.28 -6.11
C PRO A 180 -1.02 1.90 -6.72
N ALA A 181 -1.58 0.95 -5.96
CA ALA A 181 -1.81 -0.43 -6.42
C ALA A 181 -2.78 -0.52 -7.61
N VAL A 182 -3.71 0.44 -7.74
CA VAL A 182 -4.62 0.52 -8.88
C VAL A 182 -4.05 1.41 -9.97
N VAL A 183 -3.45 2.54 -9.58
CA VAL A 183 -2.95 3.57 -10.50
C VAL A 183 -1.70 3.13 -11.25
N ILE A 184 -0.69 2.58 -10.58
CA ILE A 184 0.63 2.27 -11.15
C ILE A 184 0.52 1.27 -12.31
N PRO A 185 -0.14 0.10 -12.17
CA PRO A 185 -0.22 -0.86 -13.28
C PRO A 185 -0.88 -0.26 -14.53
N CYS A 186 -1.93 0.55 -14.33
CA CYS A 186 -2.64 1.21 -15.42
C CYS A 186 -1.76 2.25 -16.13
N LEU A 187 -1.02 3.06 -15.36
CA LEU A 187 -0.09 4.07 -15.89
C LEU A 187 1.13 3.45 -16.58
N PHE A 188 1.66 2.34 -16.05
CA PHE A 188 2.81 1.67 -16.66
C PHE A 188 2.42 0.95 -17.95
N SER A 189 1.21 0.37 -18.02
CA SER A 189 0.64 -0.14 -19.28
C SER A 189 0.46 0.97 -20.33
N LEU A 190 0.08 2.18 -19.93
CA LEU A 190 0.04 3.35 -20.81
C LEU A 190 1.44 3.77 -21.26
N ALA A 191 2.38 3.88 -20.32
CA ALA A 191 3.77 4.27 -20.59
C ALA A 191 4.48 3.29 -21.53
N ALA A 192 4.28 1.98 -21.33
CA ALA A 192 4.82 0.93 -22.20
C ALA A 192 4.33 1.04 -23.65
N ARG A 193 3.13 1.57 -23.86
CA ARG A 193 2.56 1.87 -25.19
C ARG A 193 2.93 3.26 -25.73
N GLY A 194 3.79 3.99 -25.01
CA GLY A 194 4.28 5.33 -25.38
C GLY A 194 3.36 6.49 -25.01
N TYR A 195 2.33 6.30 -24.17
CA TYR A 195 1.42 7.37 -23.79
C TYR A 195 1.93 8.20 -22.60
N GLY A 196 2.00 9.53 -22.76
CA GLY A 196 2.35 10.48 -21.70
C GLY A 196 3.82 10.43 -21.25
N THR A 197 4.66 9.72 -22.00
CA THR A 197 6.10 9.57 -21.75
C THR A 197 6.90 10.81 -22.10
N ASP A 198 6.43 11.61 -23.06
CA ASP A 198 7.00 12.89 -23.49
C ASP A 198 7.16 13.89 -22.33
N LYS A 199 6.13 13.99 -21.49
CA LYS A 199 6.09 14.92 -20.35
C LYS A 199 6.28 14.23 -19.00
N GLY A 200 6.53 12.92 -18.99
CA GLY A 200 6.69 12.14 -17.77
C GLY A 200 5.44 12.14 -16.88
N ILE A 201 4.24 12.16 -17.47
CA ILE A 201 2.97 12.21 -16.74
C ILE A 201 2.78 10.99 -15.81
N PRO A 202 3.08 9.74 -16.24
CA PRO A 202 3.06 8.59 -15.35
C PRO A 202 3.93 8.79 -14.11
N THR A 203 5.18 9.24 -14.29
CA THR A 203 6.12 9.51 -13.19
C THR A 203 5.62 10.62 -12.27
N LEU A 204 5.07 11.71 -12.84
CA LEU A 204 4.47 12.81 -12.07
C LEU A 204 3.35 12.32 -11.15
N ILE A 205 2.40 11.54 -11.70
CA ILE A 205 1.25 11.04 -10.94
C ILE A 205 1.71 10.10 -9.82
N VAL A 206 2.63 9.17 -10.12
CA VAL A 206 3.15 8.22 -9.13
C VAL A 206 3.89 8.94 -7.99
N ALA A 207 4.73 9.92 -8.32
CA ALA A 207 5.46 10.69 -7.33
C ALA A 207 4.53 11.54 -6.45
N ALA A 208 3.54 12.22 -7.05
CA ALA A 208 2.60 13.05 -6.32
C ALA A 208 1.63 12.22 -5.45
N ALA A 209 1.16 11.07 -5.93
CA ALA A 209 0.33 10.15 -5.15
C ALA A 209 1.07 9.61 -3.92
N SER A 210 2.36 9.30 -4.06
CA SER A 210 3.16 8.82 -2.91
C SER A 210 3.34 9.90 -1.83
N PHE A 211 3.48 11.18 -2.22
CA PHE A 211 3.53 12.30 -1.28
C PHE A 211 2.18 12.57 -0.61
N ASP A 212 1.10 12.47 -1.39
CA ASP A 212 -0.28 12.55 -0.87
C ASP A 212 -0.53 11.49 0.20
N ASP A 213 -0.15 10.24 -0.07
CA ASP A 213 -0.28 9.12 0.88
C ASP A 213 0.49 9.38 2.18
N ILE A 214 1.72 9.90 2.11
CA ILE A 214 2.50 10.26 3.31
C ILE A 214 1.75 11.28 4.16
N ILE A 215 1.21 12.33 3.56
CA ILE A 215 0.49 13.40 4.28
C ILE A 215 -0.79 12.83 4.89
N ALA A 216 -1.57 12.07 4.11
CA ALA A 216 -2.82 11.47 4.53
C ALA A 216 -2.64 10.50 5.71
N ILE A 217 -1.69 9.57 5.60
CA ILE A 217 -1.37 8.59 6.66
C ILE A 217 -0.84 9.29 7.92
N SER A 218 0.04 10.29 7.75
CA SER A 218 0.58 11.07 8.87
C SER A 218 -0.52 11.82 9.64
N LEU A 219 -1.42 12.48 8.90
CA LEU A 219 -2.54 13.21 9.50
C LEU A 219 -3.51 12.25 10.20
N PHE A 220 -3.81 11.11 9.60
CA PHE A 220 -4.61 10.06 10.22
C PHE A 220 -4.02 9.64 11.58
N GLY A 221 -2.70 9.36 11.62
CA GLY A 221 -2.01 8.99 12.86
C GLY A 221 -2.09 10.05 13.96
N ILE A 222 -2.08 11.34 13.59
CA ILE A 222 -2.26 12.44 14.55
C ILE A 222 -3.70 12.47 15.07
N LEU A 223 -4.68 12.40 14.16
CA LEU A 223 -6.10 12.52 14.50
C LEU A 223 -6.57 11.32 15.34
N ILE A 224 -6.13 10.10 15.03
CA ILE A 224 -6.48 8.91 15.80
C ILE A 224 -5.91 8.97 17.23
N SER A 225 -4.68 9.46 17.36
CA SER A 225 -4.05 9.69 18.66
C SER A 225 -4.82 10.76 19.47
N VAL A 226 -5.26 11.85 18.84
CA VAL A 226 -6.10 12.88 19.49
C VAL A 226 -7.43 12.28 19.97
N ILE A 227 -8.09 11.46 19.15
CA ILE A 227 -9.39 10.86 19.48
C ILE A 227 -9.31 9.89 20.66
N PHE A 228 -8.26 9.04 20.71
CA PHE A 228 -8.17 7.95 21.68
C PHE A 228 -7.16 8.19 22.82
N SER A 229 -6.46 9.32 22.84
CA SER A 229 -5.51 9.60 23.92
C SER A 229 -6.17 10.14 25.18
N THR A 230 -5.74 9.59 26.32
CA THR A 230 -6.10 10.07 27.66
C THR A 230 -5.08 11.12 28.13
N GLY A 231 -5.19 12.35 27.60
CA GLY A 231 -4.29 13.44 27.98
C GLY A 231 -4.91 14.82 27.75
N SER A 232 -4.33 15.88 28.35
CA SER A 232 -4.80 17.25 28.10
C SER A 232 -4.58 17.66 26.64
N LEU A 233 -5.48 18.48 26.08
CA LEU A 233 -5.44 18.93 24.68
C LEU A 233 -4.05 19.47 24.27
N THR A 234 -3.35 20.15 25.18
CA THR A 234 -1.99 20.68 24.97
C THR A 234 -0.97 19.57 24.73
N VAL A 235 -1.03 18.47 25.50
CA VAL A 235 -0.13 17.31 25.33
C VAL A 235 -0.40 16.62 23.98
N GLN A 236 -1.66 16.56 23.56
CA GLN A 236 -2.03 15.94 22.28
C GLN A 236 -1.56 16.75 21.07
N ILE A 237 -1.74 18.08 21.11
CA ILE A 237 -1.26 18.98 20.04
C ILE A 237 0.26 18.92 19.91
N ILE A 238 1.00 18.74 21.01
CA ILE A 238 2.47 18.61 20.97
C ILE A 238 2.88 17.22 20.47
N ARG A 239 2.17 16.16 20.87
CA ARG A 239 2.48 14.78 20.47
C ARG A 239 2.40 14.55 18.96
N GLY A 240 1.48 15.21 18.26
CA GLY A 240 1.35 15.08 16.81
C GLY A 240 2.64 15.46 16.05
N PRO A 241 3.06 16.75 16.07
CA PRO A 241 4.30 17.20 15.45
C PRO A 241 5.54 16.48 16.00
N ALA A 242 5.60 16.22 17.31
CA ALA A 242 6.71 15.48 17.91
C ALA A 242 6.81 14.04 17.36
N GLY A 243 5.68 13.37 17.13
CA GLY A 243 5.62 12.06 16.49
C GLY A 243 6.11 12.09 15.04
N LEU A 244 5.76 13.13 14.27
CA LEU A 244 6.29 13.30 12.90
C LEU A 244 7.80 13.49 12.89
N ILE A 245 8.32 14.33 13.79
CA ILE A 245 9.77 14.56 13.91
C ILE A 245 10.46 13.25 14.32
N LEU A 246 9.92 12.54 15.32
CA LEU A 246 10.47 11.28 15.79
C LEU A 246 10.50 10.22 14.69
N GLY A 247 9.39 10.05 13.96
CA GLY A 247 9.29 9.14 12.83
C GLY A 247 10.29 9.49 11.72
N MET A 248 10.39 10.78 11.37
CA MET A 248 11.35 11.25 10.37
C MET A 248 12.80 11.00 10.79
N VAL A 249 13.16 11.33 12.04
CA VAL A 249 14.52 11.10 12.58
C VAL A 249 14.83 9.61 12.59
N PHE A 250 13.94 8.79 13.13
CA PHE A 250 14.09 7.34 13.14
C PHE A 250 14.28 6.79 11.71
N GLY A 251 13.41 7.20 10.79
CA GLY A 251 13.46 6.75 9.40
C GLY A 251 14.76 7.14 8.70
N ILE A 252 15.24 8.37 8.89
CA ILE A 252 16.53 8.81 8.33
C ILE A 252 17.68 7.97 8.90
N LEU A 253 17.74 7.80 10.21
CA LEU A 253 18.82 7.04 10.86
C LEU A 253 18.81 5.58 10.43
N TRP A 254 17.64 4.93 10.42
CA TRP A 254 17.48 3.54 10.02
C TRP A 254 17.77 3.33 8.53
N GLY A 255 17.29 4.24 7.68
CA GLY A 255 17.56 4.20 6.24
C GLY A 255 19.04 4.41 5.91
N LEU A 256 19.73 5.30 6.64
CA LEU A 256 21.18 5.48 6.52
C LEU A 256 21.95 4.25 7.00
N MET A 257 21.48 3.58 8.05
CA MET A 257 22.04 2.30 8.49
C MET A 257 21.87 1.22 7.41
N ALA A 258 20.65 1.06 6.87
CA ALA A 258 20.33 0.09 5.83
C ALA A 258 21.01 0.40 4.47
N ARG A 259 21.40 1.65 4.24
CA ARG A 259 22.26 2.02 3.11
C ARG A 259 23.64 1.36 3.19
N HIS A 260 24.24 1.27 4.39
CA HIS A 260 25.61 0.80 4.56
C HIS A 260 25.69 -0.69 4.94
N ILE A 261 24.67 -1.21 5.63
CA ILE A 261 24.61 -2.58 6.13
C ILE A 261 23.58 -3.39 5.33
N PRO A 262 23.94 -4.55 4.75
CA PRO A 262 25.28 -5.11 4.58
C PRO A 262 26.06 -4.39 3.47
N THR A 263 27.38 -4.57 3.50
CA THR A 263 28.30 -4.07 2.47
C THR A 263 27.89 -4.59 1.10
N HIS A 264 28.05 -3.73 0.07
CA HIS A 264 27.61 -4.05 -1.30
C HIS A 264 28.24 -5.33 -1.89
N SER A 265 29.38 -5.77 -1.35
CA SER A 265 30.09 -6.98 -1.77
C SER A 265 29.55 -8.29 -1.17
N ASP A 266 28.54 -8.23 -0.29
CA ASP A 266 27.96 -9.43 0.34
C ASP A 266 27.08 -10.22 -0.65
N PRO A 267 27.30 -11.54 -0.83
CA PRO A 267 26.44 -12.40 -1.65
C PRO A 267 24.95 -12.37 -1.26
N TRP A 268 24.63 -12.13 0.02
CA TRP A 268 23.26 -12.12 0.55
C TRP A 268 22.71 -10.70 0.75
N VAL A 269 23.35 -9.68 0.18
CA VAL A 269 23.03 -8.26 0.37
C VAL A 269 21.54 -7.95 0.17
N ILE A 270 20.90 -8.55 -0.84
CA ILE A 270 19.49 -8.32 -1.16
C ILE A 270 18.58 -8.84 -0.04
N GLY A 271 18.79 -10.09 0.40
CA GLY A 271 17.98 -10.72 1.45
C GLY A 271 18.13 -10.01 2.78
N SER A 272 19.37 -9.71 3.16
CA SER A 272 19.67 -9.01 4.41
C SER A 272 19.11 -7.58 4.44
N ARG A 273 19.21 -6.81 3.34
CA ARG A 273 18.56 -5.48 3.23
C ARG A 273 17.04 -5.57 3.31
N THR A 274 16.45 -6.63 2.73
CA THR A 274 15.00 -6.88 2.82
C THR A 274 14.58 -7.13 4.26
N ILE A 275 15.28 -8.00 4.99
CA ILE A 275 15.02 -8.28 6.40
C ILE A 275 15.24 -7.03 7.26
N LEU A 276 16.30 -6.26 7.00
CA LEU A 276 16.64 -5.08 7.78
C LEU A 276 15.59 -3.96 7.65
N ILE A 277 15.09 -3.71 6.43
CA ILE A 277 14.02 -2.75 6.21
C ILE A 277 12.68 -3.30 6.73
N GLY A 278 12.39 -4.59 6.53
CA GLY A 278 11.19 -5.24 7.04
C GLY A 278 11.09 -5.20 8.57
N GLY A 279 12.13 -5.67 9.24
CA GLY A 279 12.24 -5.65 10.70
C GLY A 279 12.28 -4.24 11.27
N GLY A 280 12.98 -3.31 10.60
CA GLY A 280 12.98 -1.89 10.98
C GLY A 280 11.61 -1.24 10.86
N GLY A 281 10.86 -1.54 9.80
CA GLY A 281 9.49 -1.06 9.62
C GLY A 281 8.53 -1.62 10.67
N LEU A 282 8.66 -2.90 11.00
CA LEU A 282 7.86 -3.53 12.06
C LEU A 282 8.19 -2.91 13.42
N MET A 283 9.48 -2.73 13.72
CA MET A 283 9.95 -2.06 14.93
C MET A 283 9.47 -0.60 14.99
N ALA A 284 9.44 0.11 13.87
CA ALA A 284 8.92 1.48 13.81
C ALA A 284 7.44 1.51 14.20
N VAL A 285 6.60 0.68 13.55
CA VAL A 285 5.15 0.67 13.79
C VAL A 285 4.83 0.20 15.21
N LEU A 286 5.28 -1.00 15.61
CA LEU A 286 5.01 -1.56 16.93
C LEU A 286 5.69 -0.76 18.06
N GLY A 287 6.92 -0.29 17.82
CA GLY A 287 7.66 0.50 18.80
C GLY A 287 7.02 1.86 19.02
N SER A 288 6.49 2.50 17.97
CA SER A 288 5.79 3.78 18.09
C SER A 288 4.48 3.66 18.87
N GLU A 289 3.76 2.55 18.70
CA GLU A 289 2.56 2.21 19.49
C GLU A 289 2.92 2.01 20.97
N ALA A 290 4.01 1.29 21.25
CA ALA A 290 4.48 1.03 22.61
C ALA A 290 4.88 2.32 23.38
N ILE A 291 5.33 3.37 22.68
CA ILE A 291 5.68 4.67 23.29
C ILE A 291 4.54 5.71 23.17
N SER A 292 3.35 5.33 22.70
CA SER A 292 2.18 6.20 22.50
C SER A 292 2.40 7.35 21.50
N PHE A 293 3.21 7.11 20.46
CA PHE A 293 3.43 8.00 19.32
C PHE A 293 3.04 7.32 18.00
N ASP A 294 1.80 6.85 17.89
CA ASP A 294 1.31 5.97 16.81
C ASP A 294 1.58 6.50 15.38
N GLY A 295 1.62 7.83 15.20
CA GLY A 295 1.94 8.45 13.91
C GLY A 295 3.42 8.37 13.50
N ALA A 296 4.34 8.16 14.45
CA ALA A 296 5.78 8.11 14.19
C ALA A 296 6.19 6.86 13.42
N GLY A 297 5.58 5.72 13.72
CA GLY A 297 5.95 4.43 13.15
C GLY A 297 5.72 4.35 11.64
N PRO A 298 4.51 4.65 11.13
CA PRO A 298 4.24 4.64 9.71
C PRO A 298 5.15 5.59 8.91
N LEU A 299 5.35 6.81 9.41
CA LEU A 299 6.23 7.78 8.76
C LEU A 299 7.69 7.30 8.76
N GLY A 300 8.19 6.80 9.89
CA GLY A 300 9.54 6.26 10.00
C GLY A 300 9.78 5.07 9.08
N CYS A 301 8.77 4.22 8.91
CA CYS A 301 8.78 3.09 7.98
C CYS A 301 8.98 3.54 6.52
N ILE A 302 8.16 4.49 6.04
CA ILE A 302 8.27 5.03 4.66
C ILE A 302 9.63 5.73 4.47
N VAL A 303 10.03 6.58 5.41
CA VAL A 303 11.27 7.37 5.32
C VAL A 303 12.51 6.46 5.33
N ALA A 304 12.53 5.41 6.16
CA ALA A 304 13.61 4.43 6.18
C ALA A 304 13.78 3.74 4.82
N ALA A 305 12.69 3.24 4.25
CA ALA A 305 12.69 2.61 2.95
C ALA A 305 13.14 3.57 1.84
N PHE A 306 12.65 4.82 1.85
CA PHE A 306 13.03 5.82 0.86
C PHE A 306 14.52 6.20 0.92
N VAL A 307 15.03 6.50 2.12
CA VAL A 307 16.43 6.88 2.32
C VAL A 307 17.37 5.72 1.94
N ALA A 308 17.02 4.49 2.31
CA ALA A 308 17.78 3.30 1.91
C ALA A 308 17.78 3.12 0.39
N SER A 309 16.61 3.23 -0.26
CA SER A 309 16.45 3.14 -1.72
C SER A 309 17.29 4.21 -2.45
N CYS A 310 17.31 5.45 -1.96
CA CYS A 310 18.21 6.50 -2.48
C CYS A 310 19.68 6.12 -2.34
N GLY A 311 20.06 5.58 -1.18
CA GLY A 311 21.41 5.14 -0.88
C GLY A 311 21.90 4.05 -1.81
N TRP A 312 21.05 3.05 -2.09
CA TRP A 312 21.39 1.92 -2.96
C TRP A 312 21.46 2.31 -4.44
N ARG A 313 20.59 3.23 -4.89
CA ARG A 313 20.68 3.81 -6.24
C ARG A 313 22.03 4.48 -6.48
N ASN A 314 22.52 5.23 -5.49
CA ASN A 314 23.84 5.85 -5.56
C ASN A 314 25.01 4.85 -5.50
N GLN A 315 24.77 3.59 -5.10
CA GLN A 315 25.78 2.52 -5.05
C GLN A 315 25.83 1.69 -6.35
N GLY A 316 25.07 2.05 -7.38
CA GLY A 316 25.06 1.37 -8.68
C GLY A 316 23.82 0.54 -8.96
N TRP A 317 22.82 0.52 -8.07
CA TRP A 317 21.51 -0.03 -8.41
C TRP A 317 20.81 0.95 -9.37
N GLY A 318 20.30 0.46 -10.49
CA GLY A 318 19.72 1.32 -11.53
C GLY A 318 18.50 2.10 -11.03
N GLU A 319 18.22 3.27 -11.62
CA GLU A 319 17.05 4.10 -11.25
C GLU A 319 15.73 3.33 -11.35
N LYS A 320 15.67 2.32 -12.24
CA LYS A 320 14.47 1.53 -12.55
C LYS A 320 14.41 0.15 -11.90
N HIS A 321 15.50 -0.36 -11.32
CA HIS A 321 15.54 -1.73 -10.79
C HIS A 321 16.15 -1.77 -9.39
N ASN A 322 15.31 -2.13 -8.42
CA ASN A 322 15.67 -2.31 -7.02
C ASN A 322 15.25 -3.72 -6.58
N PRO A 323 16.19 -4.68 -6.44
CA PRO A 323 15.88 -6.06 -6.07
C PRO A 323 15.17 -6.21 -4.72
N VAL A 324 15.37 -5.28 -3.78
CA VAL A 324 14.66 -5.28 -2.49
C VAL A 324 13.19 -4.92 -2.70
N ALA A 325 12.89 -3.98 -3.61
CA ALA A 325 11.52 -3.66 -3.97
C ALA A 325 10.80 -4.86 -4.61
N ASP A 326 11.51 -5.66 -5.42
CA ASP A 326 10.97 -6.88 -6.02
C ASP A 326 10.63 -7.95 -4.95
N ASN A 327 11.49 -8.11 -3.93
CA ASN A 327 11.18 -8.98 -2.79
C ASN A 327 9.93 -8.53 -2.05
N PHE A 328 9.79 -7.24 -1.77
CA PHE A 328 8.59 -6.71 -1.12
C PHE A 328 7.35 -6.81 -2.02
N ALA A 329 7.49 -6.71 -3.35
CA ALA A 329 6.42 -6.97 -4.29
C ALA A 329 5.98 -8.46 -4.22
N LEU A 330 6.92 -9.39 -4.15
CA LEU A 330 6.63 -10.82 -3.97
C LEU A 330 5.94 -11.09 -2.63
N ILE A 331 6.47 -10.57 -1.53
CA ILE A 331 5.83 -10.69 -0.20
C ILE A 331 4.41 -10.12 -0.25
N TRP A 332 4.22 -8.97 -0.90
CA TRP A 332 2.91 -8.36 -1.06
C TRP A 332 1.93 -9.24 -1.83
N THR A 333 2.35 -10.01 -2.85
CA THR A 333 1.43 -10.94 -3.53
C THR A 333 0.80 -11.97 -2.59
N PHE A 334 1.47 -12.29 -1.47
CA PHE A 334 0.94 -13.17 -0.44
C PHE A 334 0.06 -12.43 0.58
N PHE A 335 0.46 -11.23 1.01
CA PHE A 335 -0.29 -10.46 2.01
C PHE A 335 -1.49 -9.70 1.43
N GLN A 336 -1.49 -9.40 0.14
CA GLN A 336 -2.55 -8.65 -0.54
C GLN A 336 -3.92 -9.34 -0.42
N PRO A 337 -4.08 -10.64 -0.74
CA PRO A 337 -5.37 -11.32 -0.59
C PRO A 337 -5.82 -11.36 0.87
N ILE A 338 -4.89 -11.60 1.81
CA ILE A 338 -5.18 -11.66 3.25
C ILE A 338 -5.71 -10.31 3.73
N LEU A 339 -5.01 -9.22 3.45
CA LEU A 339 -5.41 -7.89 3.90
C LEU A 339 -6.80 -7.53 3.38
N PHE A 340 -7.01 -7.59 2.06
CA PHE A 340 -8.26 -7.16 1.44
C PHE A 340 -9.46 -8.00 1.85
N SER A 341 -9.28 -9.31 2.03
CA SER A 341 -10.36 -10.14 2.53
C SER A 341 -10.61 -9.95 4.03
N LEU A 342 -9.60 -9.73 4.88
CA LEU A 342 -9.81 -9.37 6.29
C LEU A 342 -10.61 -8.07 6.43
N ILE A 343 -10.31 -7.06 5.62
CA ILE A 343 -11.11 -5.82 5.58
C ILE A 343 -12.53 -6.12 5.12
N GLY A 344 -12.67 -6.99 4.12
CA GLY A 344 -13.96 -7.52 3.71
C GLY A 344 -14.74 -8.09 4.89
N THR A 345 -14.05 -8.80 5.80
CA THR A 345 -14.70 -9.40 6.97
C THR A 345 -15.14 -8.42 8.04
N GLU A 346 -14.68 -7.17 8.03
CA GLU A 346 -15.17 -6.14 8.95
C GLU A 346 -16.54 -5.59 8.52
N ILE A 347 -16.98 -5.85 7.29
CA ILE A 347 -18.24 -5.34 6.75
C ILE A 347 -19.38 -6.31 7.04
N ASN A 348 -20.25 -5.94 7.98
CA ASN A 348 -21.49 -6.64 8.25
C ASN A 348 -22.66 -5.99 7.50
N ILE A 349 -23.06 -6.55 6.35
CA ILE A 349 -24.12 -6.00 5.48
C ILE A 349 -25.44 -5.82 6.23
N PHE A 350 -25.72 -6.70 7.20
CA PHE A 350 -26.94 -6.63 8.00
C PHE A 350 -26.97 -5.46 9.00
N MET A 351 -25.82 -4.85 9.28
CA MET A 351 -25.71 -3.65 10.12
C MET A 351 -25.62 -2.35 9.31
N LEU A 352 -25.47 -2.43 7.98
CA LEU A 352 -25.44 -1.23 7.13
C LEU A 352 -26.83 -0.66 6.95
N GLU A 353 -27.11 0.41 7.68
CA GLU A 353 -28.29 1.22 7.42
C GLU A 353 -28.16 1.90 6.05
N GLY A 354 -29.09 1.59 5.13
CA GLY A 354 -29.05 2.07 3.74
C GLY A 354 -29.01 3.60 3.63
N HIS A 355 -29.56 4.31 4.61
CA HIS A 355 -29.49 5.76 4.71
C HIS A 355 -28.04 6.27 4.88
N THR A 356 -27.30 5.69 5.84
CA THR A 356 -25.89 6.02 6.08
C THR A 356 -25.01 5.70 4.87
N VAL A 357 -25.28 4.57 4.18
CA VAL A 357 -24.60 4.22 2.92
C VAL A 357 -24.85 5.24 1.83
N GLY A 358 -26.12 5.64 1.63
CA GLY A 358 -26.50 6.62 0.62
C GLY A 358 -25.86 7.98 0.87
N LEU A 359 -25.90 8.48 2.11
CA LEU A 359 -25.27 9.74 2.47
C LEU A 359 -23.75 9.69 2.39
N GLY A 360 -23.13 8.58 2.82
CA GLY A 360 -21.71 8.33 2.65
C GLY A 360 -21.27 8.37 1.18
N LEU A 361 -22.07 7.81 0.28
CA LEU A 361 -21.84 7.87 -1.16
C LEU A 361 -21.92 9.31 -1.68
N VAL A 362 -22.93 10.08 -1.26
CA VAL A 362 -23.06 11.51 -1.63
C VAL A 362 -21.84 12.30 -1.17
N CYS A 363 -21.41 12.13 0.08
CA CYS A 363 -20.19 12.75 0.62
C CYS A 363 -18.96 12.42 -0.26
N LEU A 364 -18.77 11.14 -0.59
CA LEU A 364 -17.65 10.67 -1.40
C LEU A 364 -17.65 11.29 -2.80
N VAL A 365 -18.80 11.28 -3.49
CA VAL A 365 -18.91 11.81 -4.86
C VAL A 365 -18.65 13.32 -4.88
N LEU A 366 -19.28 14.08 -3.98
CA LEU A 366 -19.09 15.53 -3.92
C LEU A 366 -17.65 15.91 -3.58
N ALA A 367 -17.02 15.23 -2.62
CA ALA A 367 -15.63 15.45 -2.28
C ALA A 367 -14.68 15.12 -3.45
N LEU A 368 -14.94 14.02 -4.18
CA LEU A 368 -14.19 13.66 -5.37
C LEU A 368 -14.31 14.70 -6.48
N LEU A 369 -15.49 15.25 -6.71
CA LEU A 369 -15.69 16.32 -7.70
C LEU A 369 -14.88 17.57 -7.33
N MET A 370 -14.89 17.95 -6.05
CA MET A 370 -14.05 19.05 -5.55
C MET A 370 -12.56 18.74 -5.75
N LYS A 371 -12.09 17.54 -5.37
CA LYS A 371 -10.70 17.09 -5.60
C LYS A 371 -10.33 17.21 -7.08
N MET A 372 -11.21 16.78 -7.98
CA MET A 372 -10.95 16.79 -9.42
C MET A 372 -10.79 18.21 -9.96
N LEU A 373 -11.68 19.13 -9.56
CA LEU A 373 -11.61 20.55 -9.94
C LEU A 373 -10.30 21.19 -9.47
N LEU A 374 -9.94 20.97 -8.20
CA LEU A 374 -8.74 21.55 -7.61
C LEU A 374 -7.45 20.90 -8.13
N SER A 375 -7.48 19.62 -8.52
CA SER A 375 -6.36 18.95 -9.18
C SER A 375 -6.06 19.55 -10.55
N ILE A 376 -7.09 19.88 -11.34
CA ILE A 376 -6.91 20.58 -12.62
C ILE A 376 -6.27 21.96 -12.41
N MET A 377 -6.69 22.68 -11.37
CA MET A 377 -6.10 23.96 -10.97
C MET A 377 -4.66 23.83 -10.49
N ALA A 378 -4.37 22.84 -9.64
CA ALA A 378 -3.03 22.56 -9.11
C ALA A 378 -2.05 22.15 -10.22
N ALA A 379 -2.54 21.51 -11.28
CA ALA A 379 -1.77 21.17 -12.47
C ALA A 379 -1.53 22.37 -13.43
N MET A 380 -2.07 23.56 -13.15
CA MET A 380 -1.79 24.76 -13.93
C MET A 380 -0.35 25.25 -13.69
N GLY A 381 0.34 25.61 -14.78
CA GLY A 381 1.67 26.24 -14.70
C GLY A 381 2.88 25.32 -14.85
N GLY A 382 2.75 24.10 -15.39
CA GLY A 382 3.93 23.32 -15.76
C GLY A 382 3.82 22.54 -17.08
N GLY A 383 3.39 23.22 -18.14
CA GLY A 383 3.53 22.73 -19.52
C GLY A 383 2.57 21.62 -19.95
N LEU A 384 1.65 21.20 -19.07
CA LEU A 384 0.56 20.26 -19.40
C LEU A 384 -0.53 20.95 -20.22
N SER A 385 -0.99 20.27 -21.27
CA SER A 385 -2.16 20.65 -22.06
C SER A 385 -3.45 20.43 -21.26
N TRP A 386 -4.56 20.99 -21.72
CA TRP A 386 -5.85 20.84 -21.02
C TRP A 386 -6.31 19.37 -20.93
N LYS A 387 -6.06 18.58 -21.97
CA LYS A 387 -6.35 17.14 -22.00
C LYS A 387 -5.52 16.37 -20.97
N GLU A 388 -4.23 16.69 -20.86
CA GLU A 388 -3.33 16.04 -19.91
C GLU A 388 -3.66 16.43 -18.46
N LYS A 389 -4.05 17.69 -18.20
CA LYS A 389 -4.51 18.11 -16.85
C LYS A 389 -5.77 17.36 -16.43
N LEU A 390 -6.72 17.19 -17.35
CA LEU A 390 -7.92 16.40 -17.09
C LEU A 390 -7.56 14.93 -16.82
N PHE A 391 -6.63 14.34 -17.59
CA PHE A 391 -6.15 12.98 -17.35
C PHE A 391 -5.47 12.84 -15.98
N VAL A 392 -4.58 13.76 -15.60
CA VAL A 392 -3.91 13.75 -14.28
C VAL A 392 -4.94 13.78 -13.15
N SER A 393 -5.95 14.65 -13.25
CA SER A 393 -7.04 14.73 -12.28
C SER A 393 -7.86 13.44 -12.18
N MET A 394 -8.16 12.81 -13.32
CA MET A 394 -8.88 11.54 -13.35
C MET A 394 -8.06 10.34 -12.87
N ALA A 395 -6.74 10.36 -13.05
CA ALA A 395 -5.86 9.30 -12.55
C ALA A 395 -5.77 9.30 -11.02
N TRP A 396 -6.21 10.37 -10.36
CA TRP A 396 -6.26 10.53 -8.90
C TRP A 396 -7.57 10.03 -8.27
N PHE A 397 -8.45 9.46 -9.08
CA PHE A 397 -9.73 8.92 -8.67
C PHE A 397 -9.66 7.64 -7.82
N PRO A 398 -8.78 6.65 -8.11
CA PRO A 398 -8.83 5.36 -7.42
C PRO A 398 -8.46 5.43 -5.92
N LYS A 399 -9.33 4.89 -5.07
CA LYS A 399 -9.10 4.63 -3.64
C LYS A 399 -9.17 3.12 -3.39
N ALA A 400 -8.24 2.58 -2.64
CA ALA A 400 -8.20 1.15 -2.31
C ALA A 400 -7.32 0.88 -1.08
N THR A 401 -6.01 0.78 -1.26
CA THR A 401 -5.05 0.23 -0.29
C THR A 401 -4.95 0.99 1.03
N VAL A 402 -4.97 2.33 1.02
CA VAL A 402 -4.85 3.12 2.25
C VAL A 402 -6.16 3.09 3.03
N GLN A 403 -7.30 3.16 2.35
CA GLN A 403 -8.62 3.06 2.95
C GLN A 403 -8.84 1.68 3.57
N ALA A 404 -8.38 0.65 2.85
CA ALA A 404 -8.30 -0.71 3.32
C ALA A 404 -7.52 -0.82 4.62
N ALA A 405 -6.31 -0.25 4.67
CA ALA A 405 -5.44 -0.38 5.82
C ALA A 405 -5.86 0.48 7.02
N LEU A 406 -6.33 1.71 6.79
CA LEU A 406 -6.63 2.69 7.85
C LEU A 406 -8.09 2.68 8.30
N GLY A 407 -9.03 2.35 7.43
CA GLY A 407 -10.48 2.38 7.72
C GLY A 407 -10.87 1.58 8.96
N PRO A 408 -10.39 0.33 9.14
CA PRO A 408 -10.72 -0.49 10.31
C PRO A 408 -10.05 -0.03 11.62
N ILE A 409 -8.93 0.70 11.57
CA ILE A 409 -8.10 0.98 12.75
C ILE A 409 -8.89 1.71 13.84
N ALA A 410 -9.72 2.68 13.47
CA ALA A 410 -10.50 3.43 14.45
C ALA A 410 -11.55 2.56 15.15
N LEU A 411 -12.10 1.58 14.44
CA LEU A 411 -13.07 0.64 15.00
C LEU A 411 -12.38 -0.36 15.92
N ASP A 412 -11.21 -0.86 15.54
CA ASP A 412 -10.40 -1.75 16.38
C ASP A 412 -9.94 -1.05 17.67
N LEU A 413 -9.49 0.20 17.60
CA LEU A 413 -9.12 0.98 18.78
C LEU A 413 -10.31 1.25 19.69
N ALA A 414 -11.47 1.61 19.13
CA ALA A 414 -12.69 1.76 19.92
C ALA A 414 -13.06 0.47 20.65
N ARG A 415 -12.85 -0.70 20.01
CA ARG A 415 -13.17 -2.02 20.58
C ARG A 415 -12.22 -2.36 21.71
N ASN A 416 -10.92 -2.16 21.48
CA ASN A 416 -9.88 -2.43 22.46
C ASN A 416 -9.99 -1.56 23.72
N LEU A 417 -10.48 -0.32 23.57
CA LEU A 417 -10.66 0.63 24.67
C LEU A 417 -12.06 0.63 25.29
N ASP A 418 -12.97 -0.24 24.83
CA ASP A 418 -14.41 -0.28 25.17
C ASP A 418 -15.09 1.12 25.11
N ALA A 419 -14.67 1.93 24.12
CA ALA A 419 -15.12 3.30 23.94
C ALA A 419 -16.46 3.33 23.17
N LYS A 420 -17.56 3.02 23.89
CA LYS A 420 -18.90 2.83 23.32
C LYS A 420 -19.40 4.01 22.48
N ASP A 421 -19.12 5.23 22.89
CA ASP A 421 -19.52 6.44 22.17
C ASP A 421 -18.80 6.60 20.82
N SER A 422 -17.59 6.03 20.69
CA SER A 422 -16.77 6.10 19.47
C SER A 422 -17.15 5.03 18.44
N PHE A 423 -17.89 3.98 18.82
CA PHE A 423 -18.24 2.90 17.90
C PHE A 423 -19.07 3.36 16.72
N VAL A 424 -20.08 4.20 16.97
CA VAL A 424 -20.97 4.70 15.91
C VAL A 424 -20.19 5.52 14.89
N PHE A 425 -19.21 6.31 15.34
CA PHE A 425 -18.39 7.12 14.45
C PHE A 425 -17.36 6.27 13.70
N ALA A 426 -16.70 5.34 14.37
CA ALA A 426 -15.73 4.44 13.77
C ALA A 426 -16.37 3.51 12.73
N ASP A 427 -17.60 3.05 12.96
CA ASP A 427 -18.36 2.25 12.01
C ASP A 427 -18.69 3.05 10.74
N LYS A 428 -19.14 4.31 10.89
CA LYS A 428 -19.32 5.22 9.74
C LYS A 428 -18.03 5.44 8.95
N VAL A 429 -16.88 5.57 9.63
CA VAL A 429 -15.56 5.68 8.96
C VAL A 429 -15.26 4.45 8.12
N LEU A 430 -15.43 3.25 8.71
CA LEU A 430 -15.21 1.99 8.02
C LEU A 430 -16.14 1.84 6.80
N ILE A 431 -17.44 2.10 6.96
CA ILE A 431 -18.44 2.00 5.89
C ILE A 431 -18.05 2.89 4.71
N VAL A 432 -17.76 4.17 4.97
CA VAL A 432 -17.43 5.12 3.90
C VAL A 432 -16.08 4.77 3.24
N ALA A 433 -15.09 4.31 4.01
CA ALA A 433 -13.82 3.81 3.47
C ALA A 433 -14.04 2.63 2.52
N VAL A 434 -14.89 1.67 2.90
CA VAL A 434 -15.24 0.50 2.09
C VAL A 434 -15.98 0.91 0.82
N LEU A 435 -16.97 1.82 0.92
CA LEU A 435 -17.67 2.34 -0.26
C LEU A 435 -16.72 2.99 -1.24
N ALA A 436 -15.73 3.73 -0.74
CA ALA A 436 -14.69 4.32 -1.57
C ALA A 436 -13.88 3.24 -2.31
N ILE A 437 -13.49 2.15 -1.66
CA ILE A 437 -12.76 1.03 -2.29
C ILE A 437 -13.62 0.40 -3.40
N VAL A 438 -14.85 -0.01 -3.06
CA VAL A 438 -15.73 -0.76 -3.97
C VAL A 438 -16.06 0.03 -5.23
N ILE A 439 -16.26 1.34 -5.09
CA ILE A 439 -16.73 2.19 -6.19
C ILE A 439 -15.55 2.75 -6.98
N THR A 440 -14.57 3.34 -6.30
CA THR A 440 -13.58 4.17 -6.98
C THR A 440 -12.42 3.37 -7.58
N ALA A 441 -12.06 2.21 -7.01
CA ALA A 441 -11.02 1.35 -7.57
C ALA A 441 -11.35 0.84 -8.99
N PRO A 442 -12.51 0.19 -9.24
CA PRO A 442 -12.86 -0.29 -10.57
C PRO A 442 -13.12 0.85 -11.56
N LEU A 443 -13.87 1.87 -11.14
CA LEU A 443 -14.15 3.04 -11.99
C LEU A 443 -12.87 3.78 -12.36
N GLY A 444 -11.96 3.96 -11.40
CA GLY A 444 -10.69 4.63 -11.64
C GLY A 444 -9.77 3.85 -12.58
N ALA A 445 -9.69 2.53 -12.45
CA ALA A 445 -8.97 1.68 -13.41
C ALA A 445 -9.55 1.80 -14.83
N LEU A 446 -10.88 1.77 -14.96
CA LEU A 446 -11.58 1.96 -16.23
C LEU A 446 -11.30 3.35 -16.83
N VAL A 447 -11.37 4.40 -16.00
CA VAL A 447 -11.13 5.77 -16.44
C VAL A 447 -9.70 5.94 -16.94
N ILE A 448 -8.69 5.46 -16.21
CA ILE A 448 -7.29 5.56 -16.64
C ILE A 448 -7.06 4.81 -17.95
N THR A 449 -7.57 3.58 -18.07
CA THR A 449 -7.34 2.73 -19.25
C THR A 449 -8.05 3.23 -20.50
N LEU A 450 -9.27 3.74 -20.38
CA LEU A 450 -10.07 4.25 -21.52
C LEU A 450 -9.67 5.67 -21.92
N PHE A 451 -9.46 6.57 -20.96
CA PHE A 451 -9.16 7.97 -21.28
C PHE A 451 -7.67 8.22 -21.50
N GLY A 452 -6.78 7.38 -21.01
CA GLY A 452 -5.33 7.48 -21.25
C GLY A 452 -4.98 7.62 -22.73
N PRO A 453 -5.39 6.69 -23.61
CA PRO A 453 -5.08 6.78 -25.04
C PRO A 453 -5.73 7.97 -25.77
N ARG A 454 -6.80 8.54 -25.20
CA ARG A 454 -7.56 9.66 -25.80
C ARG A 454 -7.04 11.03 -25.37
N LEU A 455 -6.48 11.13 -24.18
CA LEU A 455 -6.07 12.40 -23.55
C LEU A 455 -4.57 12.60 -23.50
N LEU A 456 -3.78 11.52 -23.53
CA LEU A 456 -2.32 11.58 -23.54
C LEU A 456 -1.77 11.56 -24.96
N ASN A 457 -0.67 12.29 -25.16
CA ASN A 457 0.11 12.20 -26.38
C ASN A 457 0.83 10.85 -26.45
N LYS A 458 0.88 10.27 -27.65
CA LYS A 458 1.65 9.06 -27.93
C LYS A 458 3.01 9.46 -28.51
N THR A 459 4.08 9.21 -27.78
CA THR A 459 5.43 9.29 -28.32
C THR A 459 5.68 8.02 -29.14
N PRO A 460 6.18 8.12 -30.40
CA PRO A 460 6.63 6.94 -31.12
C PRO A 460 7.72 6.26 -30.32
N THR A 461 7.49 5.01 -29.91
CA THR A 461 8.54 4.20 -29.32
C THR A 461 9.55 3.95 -30.43
N SER A 462 10.71 4.62 -30.40
CA SER A 462 11.84 4.23 -31.23
C SER A 462 12.20 2.82 -30.78
N LEU A 463 11.83 1.83 -31.59
CA LEU A 463 12.36 0.48 -31.46
C LEU A 463 13.90 0.60 -31.48
N PRO A 464 14.62 0.06 -30.49
CA PRO A 464 16.05 -0.16 -30.63
C PRO A 464 16.35 -1.12 -31.79
#